data_AF-A0A7J2NME0-F1
#
_entry.id   AF-A0A7J2NME0-F1
#
_cell.length_a   1.000
_cell.length_b   1.000
_cell.length_c   1.000
_cell.angle_alpha   90.00
_cell.angle_beta   90.00
_cell.angle_gamma   90.00
#
_symmetry.space_group_name_H-M   'P 1'
#
loop_
_entity.id
_entity.type
_entity.pdbx_description
1 polymer ?
#
loop_
_entity_poly.entity_id
_entity_poly.type
_entity_poly.pdbx_seq_one_letter_code
_entity_poly.pdbx_strand_id
1 'polypeptide(L)' 'MKQLFCDCCGDAVKAVYPCKFVFHDGLTCDFNVCLDCMENGTLEINLQRKRLVSQILVRLSKKQ' A
#
# COMPACT_ATOMS: atom_id res chain seq x y z
N MET A 1 -10.53 -11.47 -16.92
CA MET A 1 -10.50 -11.21 -15.47
C MET A 1 -9.37 -10.24 -15.20
N LYS A 2 -9.59 -9.15 -14.45
CA LYS A 2 -8.48 -8.26 -14.05
C LYS A 2 -7.57 -9.03 -13.10
N GLN A 3 -6.28 -9.08 -13.41
CA GLN A 3 -5.28 -9.71 -12.55
C GLN A 3 -5.11 -8.83 -11.31
N LEU A 4 -5.31 -9.39 -10.13
CA LEU A 4 -5.13 -8.69 -8.85
C LEU A 4 -3.71 -8.95 -8.35
N PHE A 5 -3.14 -7.96 -7.67
CA PHE A 5 -1.81 -8.04 -7.09
C PHE A 5 -1.88 -7.64 -5.62
N CYS A 6 -1.09 -8.34 -4.81
CA CYS A 6 -0.88 -7.98 -3.42
C CYS A 6 0.18 -6.88 -3.34
N ASP A 7 -0.13 -5.77 -2.68
CA ASP A 7 0.79 -4.65 -2.46
C ASP A 7 1.85 -4.93 -1.37
N CYS A 8 1.67 -6.00 -0.60
CA CYS A 8 2.62 -6.47 0.41
C CYS A 8 3.70 -7.35 -0.25
N CYS A 9 3.36 -8.54 -0.74
CA CYS A 9 4.34 -9.46 -1.35
C CYS A 9 4.64 -9.17 -2.83
N GLY A 10 3.70 -8.56 -3.57
CA GLY A 10 3.81 -8.34 -5.02
C GLY A 10 3.26 -9.46 -5.88
N ASP A 11 2.75 -10.53 -5.27
CA ASP A 11 2.26 -11.70 -6.01
C ASP A 11 0.92 -11.43 -6.69
N ALA A 12 0.72 -12.08 -7.83
CA ALA A 12 -0.58 -12.15 -8.48
C ALA A 12 -1.50 -13.08 -7.69
N VAL A 13 -2.65 -12.57 -7.25
CA VAL A 13 -3.56 -13.29 -6.35
C VAL A 13 -4.98 -13.32 -6.92
N LYS A 14 -5.78 -14.27 -6.43
CA LYS A 14 -7.19 -14.41 -6.85
C LYS A 14 -8.13 -13.47 -6.10
N ALA A 15 -7.75 -13.07 -4.90
CA ALA A 15 -8.53 -12.19 -4.03
C ALA A 15 -7.59 -11.31 -3.20
N VAL A 16 -8.08 -10.13 -2.85
CA VAL A 16 -7.39 -9.15 -2.01
C VAL A 16 -8.39 -8.54 -1.04
N TYR A 17 -7.90 -8.16 0.14
CA TYR A 17 -8.59 -7.29 1.08
C TYR A 17 -8.14 -5.84 0.82
N PRO A 18 -9.06 -4.93 0.46
CA PRO A 18 -8.74 -3.52 0.31
C PRO A 18 -8.57 -2.87 1.69
N CYS A 19 -7.37 -2.38 1.96
CA CYS A 19 -6.99 -1.68 3.18
C CYS A 19 -6.76 -0.20 2.88
N LYS A 20 -7.33 0.69 3.70
CA LYS A 20 -7.05 2.13 3.64
C LYS A 20 -6.11 2.52 4.77
N PHE A 21 -4.94 3.04 4.42
CA PHE A 21 -3.98 3.56 5.37
C PHE A 21 -4.11 5.08 5.46
N VAL A 22 -4.20 5.58 6.68
CA VAL A 22 -4.24 7.01 6.97
C VAL A 22 -2.97 7.35 7.74
N PHE A 23 -2.11 8.17 7.14
CA PHE A 23 -0.90 8.66 7.77
C PHE A 23 -1.21 9.83 8.70
N HIS A 24 -0.30 10.11 9.64
CA HIS A 24 -0.47 11.20 10.62
C HIS A 24 -0.63 12.60 10.01
N ASP A 25 -0.17 12.80 8.78
CA ASP A 25 -0.31 14.05 8.02
C ASP A 25 -1.63 14.15 7.24
N GLY A 26 -2.54 13.17 7.40
CA GLY A 26 -3.80 13.08 6.66
C GLY A 26 -3.63 12.57 5.23
N LEU A 27 -2.44 12.12 4.82
CA LEU A 27 -2.31 11.36 3.58
C LEU A 27 -3.09 10.06 3.71
N THR A 28 -3.85 9.72 2.67
CA THR A 28 -4.55 8.43 2.62
C THR A 28 -4.08 7.65 1.41
N CYS A 29 -3.89 6.35 1.57
CA CYS A 29 -3.53 5.45 0.49
C CYS A 29 -4.27 4.12 0.62
N ASP A 30 -4.78 3.64 -0.50
CA ASP A 30 -5.45 2.35 -0.60
C ASP A 30 -4.46 1.27 -1.05
N PHE A 31 -4.48 0.13 -0.37
CA PHE A 31 -3.64 -1.03 -0.61
C PHE A 31 -4.49 -2.29 -0.71
N ASN A 32 -4.15 -3.15 -1.66
CA ASN A 32 -4.74 -4.47 -1.81
C ASN A 32 -3.80 -5.48 -1.15
N VAL A 33 -4.25 -6.16 -0.11
CA VAL A 33 -3.43 -7.13 0.64
C VAL A 33 -4.04 -8.52 0.46
N CYS A 34 -3.22 -9.54 0.18
CA CYS A 34 -3.74 -10.92 0.12
C CYS A 34 -4.04 -11.46 1.53
N LEU A 35 -4.81 -12.55 1.61
CA LEU A 35 -5.17 -13.19 2.87
C LEU A 35 -3.93 -13.67 3.64
N ASP A 36 -2.97 -14.28 2.94
CA ASP A 36 -1.74 -14.79 3.55
C ASP A 36 -0.95 -13.68 4.27
N CYS A 37 -0.83 -12.50 3.64
CA CYS A 37 -0.15 -11.36 4.27
C CYS A 37 -0.95 -10.78 5.45
N MET A 38 -2.29 -10.78 5.38
CA MET A 38 -3.13 -10.35 6.50
C MET A 38 -2.99 -11.26 7.72
N GLU A 39 -2.88 -12.58 7.52
CA GLU A 39 -2.76 -13.56 8.61
C GLU A 39 -1.41 -13.50 9.32
N ASN A 40 -0.33 -13.09 8.64
CA ASN A 40 1.01 -12.97 9.23
C ASN A 40 1.13 -11.86 10.29
N GLY A 41 0.11 -11.00 10.46
CA GLY A 41 0.05 -9.96 11.50
C GLY A 41 0.99 -8.77 11.30
N THR A 42 1.98 -8.88 10.42
CA THR A 42 2.87 -7.78 10.00
C THR A 42 2.78 -7.59 8.49
N LEU A 43 2.53 -6.35 8.06
CA LEU A 43 2.44 -5.98 6.64
C LEU A 43 3.67 -5.17 6.22
N GLU A 44 4.48 -5.74 5.34
CA GLU A 44 5.61 -5.05 4.71
C GLU A 44 5.20 -4.47 3.37
N ILE A 45 4.94 -3.16 3.33
CA ILE A 45 4.51 -2.48 2.11
C ILE A 45 5.68 -1.76 1.47
N ASN A 46 6.03 -2.16 0.24
CA ASN A 46 7.05 -1.47 -0.54
C ASN A 46 6.47 -0.16 -1.13
N LEU A 47 6.73 0.96 -0.46
CA LEU A 47 6.27 2.29 -0.87
C LEU A 47 6.84 2.77 -2.22
N GLN A 48 7.96 2.19 -2.69
CA GLN A 48 8.52 2.54 -4.00
C GLN A 48 7.65 1.99 -5.15
N ARG A 49 7.13 0.77 -5.00
CA ARG A 49 6.26 0.13 -6.01
C ARG A 49 4.97 0.93 -6.29
N LYS A 50 4.47 1.63 -5.27
CA LYS A 50 3.27 2.48 -5.36
C LYS A 50 3.54 3.94 -5.73
N ARG A 51 4.80 4.34 -5.98
CA ARG A 51 5.22 5.76 -6.10
C ARG A 51 4.77 6.62 -4.90
N LEU A 52 4.48 5.99 -3.76
CA LEU A 52 4.03 6.67 -2.55
C LEU A 52 5.14 7.51 -1.96
N VAL A 53 6.39 7.04 -2.07
CA VAL A 53 7.56 7.82 -1.67
C VAL A 53 7.56 9.18 -2.35
N SER A 54 7.30 9.26 -3.66
CA SER A 54 7.24 10.54 -4.36
C SER A 54 6.09 11.43 -3.88
N GLN A 55 4.91 10.87 -3.57
CA GLN A 55 3.78 11.64 -3.04
C GLN A 55 4.03 12.17 -1.63
N ILE A 56 4.61 11.34 -0.77
CA ILE A 56 5.02 11.68 0.59
C ILE A 56 6.09 12.78 0.54
N LEU A 57 7.14 12.60 -0.27
CA LEU A 57 8.23 13.57 -0.44
C LEU A 57 7.72 14.92 -0.98
N VAL A 58 6.83 14.91 -1.98
CA VAL A 58 6.23 16.16 -2.51
C VAL A 58 5.45 16.90 -1.42
N ARG A 59 4.70 16.20 -0.57
CA ARG A 59 3.98 16.84 0.54
C ARG A 59 4.90 17.39 1.62
N LEU A 60 5.94 16.65 1.98
CA LEU A 60 6.97 17.10 2.93
C LEU A 60 7.72 18.34 2.39
N SER A 61 8.04 18.36 1.09
CA SER A 61 8.70 19.51 0.46
C SER A 61 7.85 20.78 0.41
N LYS A 62 6.52 20.66 0.39
CA LYS A 62 5.57 21.80 0.40
C LYS A 62 5.29 22.37 1.78
N LYS A 63 5.84 21.76 2.84
CA LYS A 63 5.74 22.25 4.22
C LYS A 63 6.90 23.18 4.62
N GLN A 64 7.78 23.54 3.68
CA GLN A 64 8.79 24.58 3.85
C GLN A 64 8.28 25.94 3.36
#